data_AF-A0A8H3EFZ2-F1
#
_entry.id   AF-A0A8H3EFZ2-F1
#
_cell.length_a   1.000
_cell.length_b   1.000
_cell.length_c   1.000
_cell.angle_alpha   90.00
_cell.angle_beta   90.00
_cell.angle_gamma   90.00
#
_symmetry.space_group_name_H-M   'P 1'
#
loop_
_entity.id
_entity.type
_entity.pdbx_description
1 polymer ?
#
loop_
_entity_poly.entity_id
_entity_poly.type
_entity_poly.pdbx_seq_one_letter_code
_entity_poly.pdbx_strand_id
1 'polypeptide(L)'
;MPVYLVHGFRWPRLKIRHQVILQNIDEASPEYTMTPASSTAIISQLRTQYPTIMASLPHLRFIEQYDPADTSSSAQSQPYAYVTDKVAVHDLSIVVEDIISQGLPPTSWEAMAELRDNIAPGANIGWFVVYNGDPERAEGGYDSAGGLAESNNTKKPKGGLKKFFAKT
;
A
#
# COMPACT_ATOMS: atom_id res chain seq x y z
N MET A 1 2.55 -1.39 13.80
CA MET A 1 2.68 -2.18 12.55
C MET A 1 1.50 -3.10 12.51
N PRO A 2 0.53 -2.88 11.60
CA PRO A 2 -0.71 -3.62 11.60
C PRO A 2 -0.51 -5.09 11.19
N VAL A 3 -1.24 -5.97 11.88
CA VAL A 3 -1.52 -7.32 11.39
C VAL A 3 -2.97 -7.32 10.93
N TYR A 4 -3.18 -7.82 9.71
CA TYR A 4 -4.50 -7.95 9.13
C TYR A 4 -4.97 -9.40 9.22
N LEU A 5 -6.19 -9.61 9.69
CA LEU A 5 -6.93 -10.84 9.42
C LEU A 5 -7.89 -10.56 8.29
N VAL A 6 -7.68 -11.24 7.16
CA VAL A 6 -8.41 -10.97 5.92
C VAL A 6 -9.10 -12.21 5.41
N HIS A 7 -10.25 -12.01 4.77
CA HIS A 7 -10.88 -13.03 3.95
C HIS A 7 -10.83 -12.64 2.48
N GLY A 8 -10.37 -13.57 1.64
CA GLY A 8 -10.23 -13.33 0.21
C GLY A 8 -9.39 -14.41 -0.47
N PHE A 9 -8.60 -14.02 -1.46
CA PHE A 9 -7.66 -14.90 -2.15
C PHE A 9 -6.36 -14.18 -2.51
N ARG A 10 -5.33 -14.97 -2.84
CA ARG A 10 -4.05 -14.46 -3.33
C ARG A 10 -4.12 -14.25 -4.84
N TRP A 11 -3.89 -13.02 -5.28
CA TRP A 11 -3.77 -12.67 -6.69
C TRP A 11 -2.29 -12.66 -7.09
N PRO A 12 -1.82 -13.61 -7.92
CA PRO A 12 -0.41 -13.70 -8.26
C PRO A 12 0.09 -12.43 -8.97
N ARG A 13 1.30 -11.98 -8.65
CA ARG A 13 1.87 -10.73 -9.21
C ARG A 13 1.87 -10.71 -10.74
N LEU A 14 2.15 -11.85 -11.38
CA LEU A 14 2.11 -11.97 -12.84
C LEU A 14 0.71 -11.66 -13.40
N LYS A 15 -0.35 -12.09 -12.72
CA LYS A 15 -1.74 -11.82 -13.12
C LYS A 15 -2.12 -10.36 -12.88
N ILE A 16 -1.63 -9.74 -11.81
CA ILE A 16 -1.79 -8.30 -11.56
C ILE A 16 -1.15 -7.49 -12.69
N ARG A 17 0.10 -7.80 -13.05
CA ARG A 17 0.80 -7.16 -14.18
C ARG A 17 0.03 -7.31 -15.49
N HIS A 18 -0.46 -8.52 -15.78
CA HIS A 18 -1.28 -8.74 -16.98
C HIS A 18 -2.56 -7.90 -16.94
N GLN A 19 -3.23 -7.79 -15.80
CA GLN A 19 -4.43 -6.95 -15.67
C GLN A 19 -4.13 -5.48 -15.97
N VAL A 20 -3.09 -4.93 -15.34
CA VAL A 20 -2.68 -3.53 -15.53
C VAL A 20 -2.33 -3.24 -17.00
N ILE A 21 -1.56 -4.13 -17.64
CA ILE A 21 -1.13 -3.97 -19.05
C ILE A 21 -2.31 -4.12 -20.02
N LEU A 22 -3.09 -5.21 -19.90
CA LEU A 22 -4.15 -5.52 -20.86
C LEU A 22 -5.33 -4.54 -20.77
N GLN A 23 -5.55 -3.96 -19.60
CA GLN A 23 -6.62 -2.99 -19.36
C GLN A 23 -6.15 -1.53 -19.43
N ASN A 24 -4.86 -1.31 -19.74
CA ASN A 24 -4.24 0.00 -19.83
C ASN A 24 -4.51 0.89 -18.59
N ILE A 25 -4.18 0.36 -17.40
CA ILE A 25 -4.39 1.05 -16.11
C ILE A 25 -3.14 1.86 -15.75
N ASP A 26 -2.99 3.04 -16.36
CA ASP A 26 -1.75 3.83 -16.27
C ASP A 26 -1.41 4.28 -14.83
N GLU A 27 -2.44 4.52 -14.00
CA GLU A 27 -2.30 4.97 -12.60
C GLU A 27 -1.99 3.82 -11.61
N ALA A 28 -1.92 2.57 -12.10
CA ALA A 28 -1.69 1.41 -11.27
C ALA A 28 -0.23 0.94 -11.32
N SER A 29 0.41 0.91 -10.15
CA SER A 29 1.63 0.15 -9.92
C SER A 29 1.27 -1.32 -9.70
N PRO A 30 1.63 -2.21 -10.62
CA PRO A 30 1.38 -3.63 -10.43
C PRO A 30 2.27 -4.23 -9.34
N GLU A 31 3.31 -3.53 -8.87
CA GLU A 31 4.20 -3.97 -7.80
C GLU A 31 3.69 -3.60 -6.41
N TYR A 32 2.82 -2.59 -6.32
CA TYR A 32 2.26 -2.15 -5.05
C TYR A 32 0.81 -1.67 -5.19
N THR A 33 -0.12 -2.60 -5.02
CA THR A 33 -1.56 -2.41 -5.24
C THR A 33 -2.25 -1.65 -4.11
N MET A 34 -1.62 -1.54 -2.93
CA MET A 34 -2.21 -0.84 -1.78
C MET A 34 -2.10 0.69 -1.86
N THR A 35 -1.30 1.26 -2.77
CA THR A 35 -1.27 2.72 -2.92
C THR A 35 -2.68 3.25 -3.22
N PRO A 36 -3.05 4.44 -2.72
CA PRO A 36 -4.37 5.01 -3.01
C PRO A 36 -4.66 5.11 -4.52
N ALA A 37 -3.65 5.48 -5.31
CA ALA A 37 -3.75 5.56 -6.77
C ALA A 37 -4.01 4.19 -7.40
N SER A 38 -3.16 3.19 -7.09
CA SER A 38 -3.28 1.86 -7.69
C SER A 38 -4.55 1.13 -7.25
N SER A 39 -4.87 1.19 -5.96
CA SER A 39 -6.09 0.59 -5.41
C SER A 39 -7.33 1.16 -6.09
N THR A 40 -7.44 2.49 -6.17
CA THR A 40 -8.59 3.16 -6.80
C THR A 40 -8.69 2.83 -8.29
N ALA A 41 -7.56 2.88 -9.02
CA ALA A 41 -7.53 2.62 -10.45
C ALA A 41 -7.93 1.18 -10.78
N ILE A 42 -7.34 0.19 -10.08
CA ILE A 42 -7.66 -1.22 -10.29
C ILE A 42 -9.10 -1.53 -9.87
N ILE A 43 -9.57 -1.04 -8.72
CA ILE A 43 -10.96 -1.28 -8.27
C ILE A 43 -11.97 -0.65 -9.23
N SER A 44 -11.71 0.57 -9.73
CA SER A 44 -12.54 1.23 -10.73
C SER A 44 -12.64 0.43 -12.03
N GLN A 45 -11.51 -0.11 -12.48
CA GLN A 45 -11.46 -0.98 -13.64
C GLN A 45 -12.24 -2.28 -13.40
N LEU A 46 -12.08 -2.94 -12.24
CA LEU A 46 -12.84 -4.14 -11.89
C LEU A 46 -14.34 -3.87 -11.81
N ARG A 47 -14.76 -2.71 -11.31
CA ARG A 47 -16.18 -2.28 -11.29
C ARG A 47 -16.75 -2.11 -12.70
N THR A 48 -15.93 -1.64 -13.63
CA THR A 48 -16.31 -1.53 -15.05
C THR A 48 -16.41 -2.90 -15.71
N GLN A 49 -15.45 -3.79 -15.45
CA GLN A 49 -15.37 -5.10 -16.10
C GLN A 49 -16.38 -6.11 -15.52
N TYR A 50 -16.63 -6.04 -14.22
CA TYR A 50 -17.45 -7.01 -13.48
C TYR A 50 -18.50 -6.31 -12.58
N PRO A 51 -19.42 -5.51 -13.15
CA PRO A 51 -20.32 -4.65 -12.38
C PRO A 51 -21.21 -5.42 -11.41
N THR A 52 -21.75 -6.58 -11.83
CA THR A 52 -22.62 -7.41 -10.99
C THR A 52 -21.86 -8.01 -9.80
N ILE A 53 -20.65 -8.54 -10.05
CA ILE A 53 -19.81 -9.13 -9.01
C ILE A 53 -19.40 -8.04 -8.00
N MET A 54 -18.95 -6.90 -8.50
CA MET A 54 -18.45 -5.80 -7.67
C MET A 54 -19.54 -5.11 -6.86
N ALA A 55 -20.80 -5.17 -7.29
CA ALA A 55 -21.94 -4.70 -6.49
C ALA A 55 -22.11 -5.52 -5.19
N SER A 56 -21.72 -6.79 -5.20
CA SER A 56 -21.73 -7.67 -4.02
C SER A 56 -20.46 -7.60 -3.18
N LEU A 57 -19.45 -6.82 -3.62
CA LEU A 57 -18.16 -6.66 -2.94
C LEU A 57 -17.87 -5.16 -2.66
N PRO A 58 -18.72 -4.45 -1.91
CA PRO A 58 -18.59 -3.01 -1.70
C PRO A 58 -17.34 -2.62 -0.89
N HIS A 59 -16.79 -3.56 -0.11
CA HIS A 59 -15.64 -3.34 0.77
C HIS A 59 -14.35 -3.95 0.23
N LEU A 60 -14.32 -4.27 -1.07
CA LEU A 60 -13.14 -4.86 -1.70
C LEU A 60 -11.90 -3.96 -1.52
N ARG A 61 -10.82 -4.54 -0.98
CA ARG A 61 -9.53 -3.88 -0.78
C ARG A 61 -8.38 -4.83 -1.10
N PHE A 62 -7.26 -4.24 -1.49
CA PHE A 62 -5.99 -4.97 -1.60
C PHE A 62 -5.21 -4.87 -0.31
N ILE A 63 -4.60 -5.98 0.10
CA ILE A 63 -3.67 -6.05 1.23
C ILE A 63 -2.41 -6.76 0.74
N GLU A 64 -1.25 -6.26 1.11
CA GLU A 64 0.05 -6.83 0.78
C GLU A 64 0.86 -7.07 2.05
N GLN A 65 1.71 -8.09 1.99
CA GLN A 65 2.70 -8.33 3.03
C GLN A 65 3.84 -7.34 2.84
N TYR A 66 4.34 -6.77 3.93
CA TYR A 66 5.54 -5.95 3.88
C TYR A 66 6.28 -6.01 5.20
N ASP A 67 7.60 -6.18 5.13
CA ASP A 67 8.49 -6.10 6.28
C ASP A 67 9.60 -5.08 5.97
N PRO A 68 9.65 -3.94 6.68
CA PRO A 68 10.68 -2.92 6.45
C PRO A 68 12.09 -3.38 6.84
N ALA A 69 12.23 -4.44 7.64
CA ALA A 69 13.52 -5.03 7.95
C ALA A 69 13.99 -6.02 6.88
N ASP A 70 13.11 -6.46 5.98
CA ASP A 70 13.47 -7.32 4.87
C ASP A 70 14.22 -6.51 3.80
N THR A 71 15.51 -6.82 3.65
CA THR A 71 16.41 -6.20 2.65
C THR A 71 16.73 -7.15 1.51
N SER A 72 16.05 -8.31 1.45
CA SER A 72 16.18 -9.25 0.34
C SER A 72 15.70 -8.62 -0.96
N SER A 73 16.15 -9.16 -2.10
CA SER A 73 15.64 -8.76 -3.41
C SER A 73 14.12 -8.98 -3.56
N SER A 74 13.55 -9.90 -2.77
CA SER A 74 12.10 -10.15 -2.71
C SER A 74 11.31 -9.11 -1.91
N ALA A 75 11.97 -8.29 -1.09
CA ALA A 75 11.30 -7.27 -0.28
C ALA A 75 10.59 -6.18 -1.12
N GLN A 76 11.05 -5.98 -2.36
CA GLN A 76 10.52 -4.94 -3.26
C GLN A 76 9.20 -5.34 -3.93
N SER A 77 8.94 -6.63 -4.11
CA SER A 77 7.73 -7.11 -4.79
C SER A 77 7.32 -8.47 -4.24
N GLN A 78 6.20 -8.47 -3.52
CA GLN A 78 5.63 -9.72 -3.03
C GLN A 78 5.08 -10.55 -4.20
N PRO A 79 5.14 -11.90 -4.10
CA PRO A 79 4.67 -12.81 -5.16
C PRO A 79 3.16 -12.73 -5.42
N TYR A 80 2.40 -12.14 -4.50
CA TYR A 80 0.97 -11.93 -4.61
C TYR A 80 0.51 -10.74 -3.77
N ALA A 81 -0.64 -10.18 -4.14
CA ALA A 81 -1.45 -9.33 -3.27
C ALA A 81 -2.69 -10.11 -2.83
N TYR A 82 -3.28 -9.76 -1.69
CA TYR A 82 -4.55 -10.29 -1.23
C TYR A 82 -5.68 -9.42 -1.76
N VAL A 83 -6.64 -10.02 -2.45
CA VAL A 83 -7.91 -9.38 -2.83
C VAL A 83 -8.92 -9.77 -1.76
N THR A 84 -9.43 -8.78 -1.02
CA THR A 84 -10.13 -9.02 0.25
C THR A 84 -11.45 -8.29 0.31
N ASP A 85 -12.50 -8.91 0.86
CA ASP A 85 -13.79 -8.26 1.13
C ASP A 85 -13.98 -7.95 2.63
N LYS A 86 -13.44 -8.80 3.50
CA LYS A 86 -13.39 -8.55 4.95
C LYS A 86 -11.95 -8.40 5.40
N VAL A 87 -11.69 -7.31 6.12
CA VAL A 87 -10.38 -6.95 6.65
C VAL A 87 -10.56 -6.46 8.08
N ALA A 88 -9.94 -7.16 9.03
CA ALA A 88 -9.85 -6.74 10.41
C ALA A 88 -8.40 -6.34 10.71
N VAL A 89 -8.20 -5.09 11.16
CA VAL A 89 -6.89 -4.51 11.44
C VAL A 89 -6.66 -4.55 12.94
N HIS A 90 -5.51 -5.06 13.37
CA HIS A 90 -5.19 -5.17 14.79
C HIS A 90 -3.73 -4.83 15.06
N ASP A 91 -3.50 -4.06 16.13
CA ASP A 91 -2.17 -3.73 16.62
C ASP A 91 -1.62 -4.79 17.60
N LEU A 92 -2.52 -5.57 18.22
CA LEU A 92 -2.21 -6.59 19.22
C LEU A 92 -2.89 -7.92 18.87
N SER A 93 -2.66 -8.93 19.72
CA SER A 93 -3.24 -10.27 19.58
C SER A 93 -4.78 -10.25 19.56
N ILE A 94 -5.35 -11.14 18.75
CA ILE A 94 -6.79 -11.38 18.64
C ILE A 94 -7.12 -12.86 18.74
N VAL A 95 -8.36 -13.17 19.11
CA VAL A 95 -8.93 -14.50 18.96
C VAL A 95 -9.46 -14.63 17.53
N VAL A 96 -8.80 -15.43 16.71
CA VAL A 96 -9.17 -15.62 15.29
C VAL A 96 -10.60 -16.14 15.14
N GLU A 97 -11.02 -17.03 16.04
CA GLU A 97 -12.37 -17.61 16.04
C GLU A 97 -13.47 -16.54 16.17
N ASP A 98 -13.24 -15.47 16.93
CA ASP A 98 -14.21 -14.38 17.10
C ASP A 98 -14.49 -13.63 15.81
N ILE A 99 -13.51 -13.59 14.89
CA ILE A 99 -13.63 -12.89 13.61
C ILE A 99 -14.25 -13.83 12.55
N ILE A 100 -13.82 -15.10 12.54
CA ILE A 100 -14.32 -16.11 11.59
C ILE A 100 -15.78 -16.45 11.89
N SER A 101 -16.16 -16.57 13.17
CA SER A 101 -17.52 -16.90 13.61
C SER A 101 -18.57 -15.84 13.23
N GLN A 102 -18.16 -14.58 13.03
CA GLN A 102 -19.03 -13.55 12.46
C GLN A 102 -19.45 -13.85 11.02
N GLY A 103 -18.72 -14.75 10.34
CA GLY A 103 -19.01 -15.19 8.98
C GLY A 103 -18.91 -14.08 7.94
N LEU A 104 -19.41 -14.42 6.75
CA LEU A 104 -19.60 -13.51 5.63
C LEU A 104 -21.03 -13.67 5.08
N PRO A 105 -21.60 -12.62 4.49
CA PRO A 105 -22.83 -12.76 3.71
C PRO A 105 -22.63 -13.82 2.60
N PRO A 106 -23.61 -14.73 2.36
CA PRO A 106 -23.48 -15.74 1.31
C PRO A 106 -23.20 -15.15 -0.08
N THR A 107 -23.80 -13.99 -0.38
CA THR A 107 -23.60 -13.25 -1.62
C THR A 107 -22.15 -12.78 -1.81
N SER A 108 -21.48 -12.38 -0.72
CA SER A 108 -20.06 -11.98 -0.75
C SER A 108 -19.17 -13.18 -1.08
N TRP A 109 -19.49 -14.37 -0.55
CA TRP A 109 -18.72 -15.58 -0.80
C TRP A 109 -18.77 -15.98 -2.28
N GLU A 110 -19.97 -16.02 -2.85
CA GLU A 110 -20.18 -16.35 -4.27
C GLU A 110 -19.51 -15.32 -5.18
N ALA A 111 -19.69 -14.03 -4.90
CA ALA A 111 -19.04 -12.97 -5.66
C ALA A 111 -17.51 -13.02 -5.56
N MET A 112 -16.95 -13.35 -4.39
CA MET A 112 -15.51 -13.55 -4.22
C MET A 112 -15.00 -14.75 -5.03
N ALA A 113 -15.76 -15.84 -5.07
CA ALA A 113 -15.46 -17.01 -5.89
C ALA A 113 -15.46 -16.69 -7.38
N GLU A 114 -16.49 -15.99 -7.85
CA GLU A 114 -16.61 -15.59 -9.25
C GLU A 114 -15.51 -14.59 -9.65
N LEU A 115 -15.21 -13.59 -8.81
CA LEU A 115 -14.10 -12.66 -9.05
C LEU A 115 -12.77 -13.41 -9.15
N ARG A 116 -12.50 -14.31 -8.21
CA ARG A 116 -11.28 -15.15 -8.18
C ARG A 116 -11.15 -15.97 -9.46
N ASP A 117 -12.23 -16.58 -9.94
CA ASP A 117 -12.20 -17.38 -11.16
C ASP A 117 -11.85 -16.55 -12.40
N ASN A 118 -12.22 -15.27 -12.41
CA ASN A 118 -11.89 -14.33 -13.48
C ASN A 118 -10.45 -13.80 -13.45
N ILE A 119 -9.95 -13.36 -12.29
CA ILE A 119 -8.67 -12.64 -12.20
C ILE A 119 -7.50 -13.48 -11.67
N ALA A 120 -7.79 -14.58 -10.96
CA ALA A 120 -6.82 -15.46 -10.33
C ALA A 120 -7.31 -16.92 -10.34
N PRO A 121 -7.58 -17.53 -11.51
CA PRO A 121 -8.14 -18.86 -11.61
C PRO A 121 -7.27 -19.89 -10.87
N GLY A 122 -7.91 -20.72 -10.05
CA GLY A 122 -7.25 -21.74 -9.23
C GLY A 122 -6.66 -21.23 -7.91
N ALA A 123 -6.78 -19.94 -7.59
CA ALA A 123 -6.37 -19.44 -6.27
C ALA A 123 -7.32 -19.93 -5.16
N ASN A 124 -6.75 -20.22 -3.98
CA ASN A 124 -7.53 -20.61 -2.82
C ASN A 124 -8.18 -19.39 -2.17
N ILE A 125 -9.49 -19.50 -1.91
CA ILE A 125 -10.23 -18.54 -1.07
C ILE A 125 -10.15 -19.02 0.37
N GLY A 126 -9.90 -18.11 1.29
CA GLY A 126 -9.85 -18.41 2.71
C GLY A 126 -9.47 -17.22 3.57
N TRP A 127 -9.17 -17.53 4.83
CA TRP A 127 -8.70 -16.58 5.82
C TRP A 127 -7.18 -16.54 5.87
N PHE A 128 -6.62 -15.34 5.93
CA PHE A 128 -5.17 -15.13 5.98
C PHE A 128 -4.81 -14.12 7.08
N VAL A 129 -3.73 -14.40 7.78
CA VAL A 129 -3.04 -13.43 8.63
C VAL A 129 -1.94 -12.80 7.80
N VAL A 130 -1.97 -11.47 7.65
CA VAL A 130 -1.04 -10.72 6.80
C VAL A 130 -0.35 -9.66 7.64
N TYR A 131 0.97 -9.76 7.75
CA TYR A 131 1.79 -8.74 8.39
C TYR A 131 2.16 -7.65 7.38
N ASN A 132 1.98 -6.39 7.77
CA ASN A 132 2.42 -5.26 6.98
C ASN A 132 3.04 -4.20 7.90
N GLY A 133 4.35 -4.00 7.76
CA GLY A 133 5.11 -3.04 8.55
C GLY A 133 4.94 -1.58 8.14
N ASP A 134 4.23 -1.28 7.05
CA ASP A 134 3.98 0.09 6.58
C ASP A 134 2.72 0.19 5.68
N PRO A 135 1.56 0.53 6.25
CA PRO A 135 0.33 0.73 5.48
C PRO A 135 0.31 2.05 4.68
N GLU A 136 1.24 2.99 4.94
CA GLU A 136 1.29 4.34 4.36
C GLU A 136 2.59 4.58 3.56
N ARG A 137 3.09 3.57 2.85
CA ARG A 137 4.17 3.75 1.87
C ARG A 137 3.70 4.69 0.74
N ALA A 138 3.67 5.99 1.00
CA ALA A 138 3.53 7.02 0.00
C ALA A 138 4.80 7.00 -0.86
N GLU A 139 4.63 7.01 -2.18
CA GLU A 139 5.76 7.23 -3.08
C GLU A 139 6.45 8.55 -2.68
N GLY A 140 7.71 8.47 -2.23
CA GLY A 140 8.50 9.66 -1.90
C GLY A 140 8.97 9.77 -0.44
N GLY A 141 9.40 8.69 0.19
CA GLY A 141 10.31 8.77 1.33
C GLY A 141 11.76 9.06 0.90
N TYR A 142 12.00 10.15 0.19
CA TYR A 142 13.37 10.68 0.05
C TYR A 142 13.76 11.45 1.32
N ASP A 143 13.91 10.75 2.44
CA ASP A 143 14.74 11.26 3.52
C ASP A 143 16.19 10.93 3.19
N SER A 144 16.73 11.64 2.19
CA SER A 144 18.17 11.69 1.90
C SER A 144 18.52 12.95 1.12
N ALA A 145 18.29 14.10 1.73
CA ALA A 145 19.19 15.24 1.57
C ALA A 145 19.68 15.60 2.97
N GLY A 146 20.92 15.22 3.23
CA GLY A 146 21.60 15.43 4.50
C GLY A 146 21.48 16.86 4.98
N GLY A 147 21.43 17.01 6.30
CA GLY A 147 21.50 18.30 6.97
C GLY A 147 22.69 19.09 6.44
N LEU A 148 22.39 20.14 5.67
CA LEU A 148 23.30 21.26 5.53
C LEU A 148 23.28 21.97 6.88
N ALA A 149 24.33 21.73 7.66
CA ALA A 149 24.65 22.56 8.80
C ALA A 149 24.73 24.01 8.32
N GLU A 150 23.77 24.84 8.72
CA GLU A 150 23.89 26.29 8.63
C GLU A 150 25.03 26.71 9.55
N SER A 151 26.23 26.81 8.98
CA SER A 151 27.35 27.50 9.60
C SER A 151 26.98 28.97 9.73
N ASN A 152 26.58 29.38 10.93
CA ASN A 152 26.49 30.77 11.35
C ASN A 152 27.88 31.43 11.25
N ASN A 153 28.22 31.93 10.06
CA ASN A 153 29.43 32.69 9.85
C ASN A 153 29.18 34.15 10.26
N THR A 154 29.54 34.45 11.50
CA THR A 154 29.71 35.80 12.02
C THR A 154 30.82 36.53 11.24
N LYS A 155 30.46 37.20 10.15
CA LYS A 155 31.36 38.17 9.51
C LYS A 155 31.37 39.49 10.30
N LYS A 156 32.44 39.71 11.03
CA LYS A 156 32.93 41.04 11.45
C LYS A 156 34.38 41.22 10.91
N PRO A 157 34.90 42.45 10.79
CA PRO A 157 34.74 43.35 9.66
C PRO A 157 36.08 43.59 8.91
N LYS A 158 36.03 44.19 7.73
CA LYS A 158 37.17 44.91 7.11
C LYS A 158 36.61 46.28 6.67
N GLY A 159 36.93 47.42 7.26
CA GLY A 159 38.26 47.94 7.60
C GLY A 159 38.66 48.92 6.49
N GLY A 160 38.41 50.23 6.65
CA GLY A 160 38.77 51.24 5.64
C GLY A 160 38.30 52.67 5.92
N LEU A 161 39.01 53.35 6.83
CA LEU A 161 39.23 54.80 7.01
C LEU A 161 38.19 55.84 6.53
N LYS A 162 37.80 56.72 7.46
CA LYS A 162 38.03 58.18 7.32
C LYS A 162 38.18 58.85 8.69
N LYS A 163 39.28 59.60 8.81
CA LYS A 163 39.70 60.49 9.91
C LYS A 163 38.64 61.57 10.16
N PHE A 164 38.50 62.06 11.39
CA PHE A 164 38.59 63.50 11.74
C PHE A 164 38.79 63.65 13.26
N PHE A 165 39.89 64.31 13.62
CA PHE A 165 40.21 64.79 14.97
C PHE A 165 39.50 66.13 15.21
N ALA A 166 38.98 66.35 16.42
CA ALA A 166 39.10 67.62 17.13
C ALA A 166 38.80 67.40 18.63
N LYS A 167 39.77 67.74 19.47
CA LYS A 167 39.73 67.86 20.93
C LYS A 167 39.62 69.36 21.20
N THR A 168 38.70 69.86 22.01
CA THR A 168 38.88 70.17 23.43
C THR A 168 37.56 70.75 23.92
#